data_AF-A0A7S3R1M8-F1
#
_entry.id   AF-A0A7S3R1M8-F1
#
_cell.length_a   1.000
_cell.length_b   1.000
_cell.length_c   1.000
_cell.angle_alpha   90.00
_cell.angle_beta   90.00
_cell.angle_gamma   90.00
#
_symmetry.space_group_name_H-M   'P 1'
#
loop_
_entity.id
_entity.type
_entity.pdbx_description
1 polymer ?
#
loop_
_entity_poly.entity_id
_entity_poly.type
_entity_poly.pdbx_seq_one_letter_code
_entity_poly.pdbx_strand_id
1 'polypeptide(L)'
;MWENAPKFGALLVFAEHRYYGKSMPSCSTKNNPRNLQYLTAEQAMADYTELIWELKHSLNATSSPVIAFGGSYGGMLAAWMRMKYPATIDGAIAASAPIWNFEGEDPPFDPTSFAKGVSYDASPEGGSAPACISNARAGFKLMEDMGSTVEGRADLKASMRLCPSADLFSKDNVTSFREWVAGAWDSMAMGNFPFKSGLFCRE
;
A
#
# COMPACT_ATOMS: atom_id res chain seq x y z
N MET A 1 -13.07 -9.10 9.97
CA MET A 1 -13.95 -8.30 10.88
C MET A 1 -15.36 -8.86 10.91
N TRP A 2 -16.10 -8.85 9.80
CA TRP A 2 -17.49 -9.35 9.70
C TRP A 2 -17.69 -10.79 10.22
N GLU A 3 -16.77 -11.69 9.93
CA GLU A 3 -16.85 -13.09 10.38
C GLU A 3 -16.71 -13.27 11.89
N ASN A 4 -15.95 -12.40 12.55
CA ASN A 4 -15.62 -12.55 13.97
C ASN A 4 -16.57 -11.74 14.86
N ALA A 5 -17.05 -10.58 14.39
CA ALA A 5 -17.87 -9.67 15.18
C ALA A 5 -19.10 -10.33 15.86
N PRO A 6 -19.89 -11.21 15.19
CA PRO A 6 -21.03 -11.86 15.83
C PRO A 6 -20.66 -12.69 17.06
N LYS A 7 -19.51 -13.40 17.02
CA LYS A 7 -19.04 -14.21 18.14
C LYS A 7 -18.71 -13.38 19.39
N PHE A 8 -18.29 -12.13 19.19
CA PHE A 8 -17.95 -11.19 20.26
C PHE A 8 -19.10 -10.24 20.61
N GLY A 9 -20.23 -10.30 19.90
CA GLY A 9 -21.29 -9.30 20.03
C GLY A 9 -20.79 -7.87 19.73
N ALA A 10 -19.81 -7.73 18.83
CA ALA A 10 -19.08 -6.49 18.62
C ALA A 10 -19.77 -5.57 17.60
N LEU A 11 -19.79 -4.27 17.89
CA LEU A 11 -20.08 -3.25 16.90
C LEU A 11 -18.90 -3.11 15.93
N LEU A 12 -19.20 -3.01 14.63
CA LEU A 12 -18.20 -2.74 13.61
C LEU A 12 -18.28 -1.29 13.16
N VAL A 13 -17.14 -0.60 13.22
CA VAL A 13 -16.99 0.80 12.79
C VAL A 13 -15.84 0.86 11.79
N PHE A 14 -16.11 1.42 10.60
CA PHE A 14 -15.11 1.71 9.59
C PHE A 14 -14.99 3.23 9.47
N ALA A 15 -13.95 3.79 10.10
CA ALA A 15 -13.70 5.23 10.09
C ALA A 15 -12.85 5.60 8.86
N GLU A 16 -13.37 6.47 8.01
CA GLU A 16 -12.64 6.94 6.83
C GLU A 16 -11.51 7.91 7.25
N HIS A 17 -10.33 7.78 6.63
CA HIS A 17 -9.18 8.62 6.94
C HIS A 17 -9.39 10.04 6.40
N ARG A 18 -9.01 11.06 7.19
CA ARG A 18 -9.01 12.46 6.72
C ARG A 18 -8.26 12.59 5.39
N TYR A 19 -8.77 13.42 4.48
CA TYR A 19 -8.30 13.62 3.10
C TYR A 19 -8.49 12.45 2.13
N TYR A 20 -9.16 11.37 2.54
CA TYR A 20 -9.52 10.27 1.65
C TYR A 20 -11.04 10.17 1.48
N GLY A 21 -11.47 9.70 0.32
CA GLY A 21 -12.88 9.49 0.01
C GLY A 21 -13.71 10.77 0.13
N LYS A 22 -14.63 10.79 1.09
CA LYS A 22 -15.53 11.92 1.37
C LYS A 22 -15.10 12.74 2.58
N SER A 23 -14.14 12.26 3.35
CA SER A 23 -13.66 12.87 4.61
C SER A 23 -12.65 13.98 4.33
N MET A 24 -13.09 15.02 3.62
CA MET A 24 -12.27 16.18 3.28
C MET A 24 -12.55 17.32 4.27
N PRO A 25 -11.54 17.86 4.98
CA PRO A 25 -11.71 19.07 5.77
C PRO A 25 -12.26 20.21 4.90
N SER A 26 -13.20 20.99 5.41
CA SER A 26 -13.95 22.02 4.65
C SER A 26 -13.06 23.08 3.98
N CYS A 27 -11.87 23.31 4.50
CA CYS A 27 -10.87 24.23 3.96
C CYS A 27 -9.94 23.61 2.90
N SER A 28 -10.08 22.31 2.59
CA SER A 28 -9.22 21.62 1.63
C SER A 28 -9.75 21.74 0.19
N THR A 29 -9.25 22.73 -0.55
CA THR A 29 -9.30 22.68 -2.01
C THR A 29 -8.26 21.67 -2.51
N LYS A 30 -8.67 20.78 -3.42
CA LYS A 30 -7.89 19.62 -3.90
C LYS A 30 -6.52 19.98 -4.51
N ASN A 31 -6.29 21.25 -4.86
CA ASN A 31 -5.14 21.68 -5.67
C ASN A 31 -4.23 22.70 -4.97
N ASN A 32 -4.33 22.89 -3.65
CA ASN A 32 -3.41 23.76 -2.91
C ASN A 32 -2.60 22.93 -1.89
N PRO A 33 -1.28 22.78 -2.08
CA PRO A 33 -0.40 22.06 -1.15
C PRO A 33 -0.49 22.57 0.30
N ARG A 34 -0.80 23.86 0.50
CA ARG A 34 -0.99 24.43 1.85
C ARG A 34 -2.18 23.82 2.60
N ASN A 35 -3.13 23.22 1.89
CA ASN A 35 -4.28 22.57 2.50
C ASN A 35 -3.98 21.17 3.05
N LEU A 36 -2.79 20.61 2.80
CA LEU A 36 -2.37 19.31 3.32
C LEU A 36 -1.65 19.40 4.66
N GLN A 37 -1.54 20.59 5.26
CA GLN A 37 -0.84 20.77 6.55
C GLN A 37 -1.44 19.95 7.71
N TYR A 38 -2.70 19.50 7.60
CA TYR A 38 -3.35 18.65 8.59
C TYR A 38 -3.45 17.18 8.17
N LEU A 39 -2.87 16.80 7.04
CA LEU A 39 -2.76 15.41 6.60
C LEU A 39 -1.55 14.77 7.29
N THR A 40 -1.73 14.37 8.55
CA THR A 40 -0.71 13.65 9.32
C THR A 40 -1.32 12.43 10.02
N ALA A 41 -0.48 11.46 10.38
CA ALA A 41 -0.92 10.26 11.08
C ALA A 41 -1.43 10.58 12.49
N GLU A 42 -0.78 11.50 13.21
CA GLU A 42 -1.19 11.96 14.55
C GLU A 42 -2.59 12.55 14.52
N GLN A 43 -2.83 13.39 13.53
CA GLN A 43 -4.11 14.04 13.29
C GLN A 43 -5.21 13.02 12.93
N ALA A 44 -4.93 12.02 12.09
CA ALA A 44 -5.86 10.94 11.81
C ALA A 44 -6.16 10.08 13.06
N MET A 45 -5.15 9.75 13.87
CA MET A 45 -5.35 9.02 15.13
C MET A 45 -6.18 9.82 16.15
N ALA A 46 -6.02 11.15 16.18
CA ALA A 46 -6.84 12.03 17.00
C ALA A 46 -8.32 12.00 16.54
N ASP A 47 -8.59 12.04 15.23
CA ASP A 47 -9.97 11.90 14.70
C ASP A 47 -10.63 10.60 15.15
N TYR A 48 -9.90 9.49 15.04
CA TYR A 48 -10.42 8.18 15.44
C TYR A 48 -10.68 8.10 16.95
N THR A 49 -9.81 8.70 17.76
CA THR A 49 -9.98 8.76 19.21
C THR A 49 -11.24 9.55 19.59
N GLU A 50 -11.45 10.71 18.96
CA GLU A 50 -12.65 11.53 19.18
C GLU A 50 -13.93 10.82 18.72
N LEU A 51 -13.89 10.20 17.53
CA LEU A 51 -15.00 9.43 17.01
C LEU A 51 -15.39 8.28 17.95
N ILE A 52 -14.41 7.55 18.48
CA ILE A 52 -14.67 6.46 19.44
C ILE A 52 -15.31 7.01 20.71
N TRP A 53 -14.82 8.15 21.23
CA TRP A 53 -15.40 8.79 22.40
C TRP A 53 -16.88 9.16 22.17
N GLU A 54 -17.18 9.82 21.05
CA GLU A 54 -18.55 10.21 20.67
C GLU A 54 -19.47 8.98 20.50
N LEU A 55 -18.99 7.93 19.84
CA LEU A 55 -19.75 6.69 19.65
C LEU A 55 -20.05 5.99 20.98
N LYS A 56 -19.05 5.90 21.88
CA LYS A 56 -19.25 5.27 23.19
C LYS A 56 -20.26 6.04 24.04
N HIS A 57 -20.29 7.37 23.98
CA HIS A 57 -21.25 8.17 24.73
C HIS A 57 -22.66 8.09 24.12
N SER A 58 -22.78 8.30 22.81
CA SER A 58 -24.08 8.27 22.11
C SER A 58 -24.77 6.90 22.18
N LEU A 59 -24.01 5.81 22.26
CA LEU A 59 -24.53 4.44 22.37
C LEU A 59 -24.58 3.92 23.81
N ASN A 60 -24.24 4.73 24.81
CA ASN A 60 -24.12 4.30 26.22
C ASN A 60 -23.24 3.05 26.40
N ALA A 61 -22.12 3.02 25.68
CA ALA A 61 -21.16 1.92 25.59
C ALA A 61 -19.80 2.30 26.19
N THR A 62 -19.78 3.15 27.22
CA THR A 62 -18.54 3.72 27.81
C THR A 62 -17.60 2.67 28.39
N SER A 63 -18.12 1.54 28.86
CA SER A 63 -17.33 0.40 29.36
C SER A 63 -16.92 -0.62 28.29
N SER A 64 -17.39 -0.48 27.05
CA SER A 64 -17.08 -1.44 25.99
C SER A 64 -15.61 -1.36 25.56
N PRO A 65 -14.90 -2.50 25.42
CA PRO A 65 -13.54 -2.51 24.93
C PRO A 65 -13.48 -2.20 23.43
N VAL A 66 -12.39 -1.58 22.98
CA VAL A 66 -12.18 -1.19 21.58
C VAL A 66 -10.92 -1.85 21.04
N ILE A 67 -11.08 -2.63 19.97
CA ILE A 67 -9.96 -3.26 19.25
C ILE A 67 -9.79 -2.56 17.90
N ALA A 68 -8.61 -1.97 17.67
CA ALA A 68 -8.27 -1.35 16.39
C ALA A 68 -7.89 -2.43 15.37
N PHE A 69 -8.40 -2.31 14.14
CA PHE A 69 -8.05 -3.18 13.02
C PHE A 69 -7.51 -2.36 11.88
N GLY A 70 -6.47 -2.85 11.21
CA GLY A 70 -6.00 -2.24 9.97
C GLY A 70 -5.03 -3.11 9.20
N GLY A 71 -4.98 -2.90 7.88
CA GLY A 71 -4.03 -3.51 6.97
C GLY A 71 -3.10 -2.48 6.35
N SER A 72 -1.85 -2.84 6.07
CA SER A 72 -0.86 -1.92 5.47
C SER A 72 -0.70 -0.65 6.33
N TYR A 73 -0.78 0.55 5.74
CA TYR A 73 -0.80 1.81 6.48
C TYR A 73 -1.88 1.88 7.57
N GLY A 74 -3.08 1.34 7.30
CA GLY A 74 -4.13 1.22 8.32
C GLY A 74 -3.69 0.36 9.51
N GLY A 75 -2.87 -0.67 9.26
CA GLY A 75 -2.29 -1.50 10.30
C GLY A 75 -1.23 -0.76 11.13
N MET A 76 -0.44 0.11 10.49
CA MET A 76 0.49 1.00 11.19
C MET A 76 -0.29 1.94 12.12
N LEU A 77 -1.37 2.55 11.63
CA LEU A 77 -2.28 3.36 12.44
C LEU A 77 -2.87 2.56 13.60
N ALA A 78 -3.34 1.33 13.38
CA ALA A 78 -3.88 0.48 14.45
C ALA A 78 -2.83 0.21 15.55
N ALA A 79 -1.60 -0.13 15.17
CA ALA A 79 -0.49 -0.33 16.10
C ALA A 79 -0.18 0.96 16.89
N TRP A 80 0.02 2.08 16.19
CA TRP A 80 0.35 3.36 16.80
C TRP A 80 -0.77 3.89 17.69
N MET A 81 -2.04 3.69 17.33
CA MET A 81 -3.17 4.04 18.18
C MET A 81 -3.14 3.27 19.50
N ARG A 82 -2.87 1.96 19.48
CA ARG A 82 -2.71 1.19 20.72
C ARG A 82 -1.53 1.70 21.56
N MET A 83 -0.43 2.09 20.93
CA MET A 83 0.75 2.62 21.63
C MET A 83 0.52 4.02 22.23
N LYS A 84 -0.15 4.92 21.50
CA LYS A 84 -0.30 6.34 21.86
C LYS A 84 -1.59 6.65 22.61
N TYR A 85 -2.66 5.89 22.39
CA TYR A 85 -3.97 6.06 23.01
C TYR A 85 -4.44 4.77 23.73
N PRO A 86 -3.64 4.21 24.66
CA PRO A 86 -3.97 2.94 25.31
C PRO A 86 -5.20 3.00 26.23
N ALA A 87 -5.64 4.21 26.63
CA ALA A 87 -6.88 4.42 27.38
C ALA A 87 -8.14 4.33 26.49
N THR A 88 -7.98 4.52 25.18
CA THR A 88 -9.08 4.46 24.21
C THR A 88 -9.10 3.12 23.47
N ILE A 89 -7.93 2.58 23.13
CA ILE A 89 -7.77 1.34 22.36
C ILE A 89 -7.22 0.24 23.26
N ASP A 90 -7.99 -0.80 23.54
CA ASP A 90 -7.61 -1.93 24.40
C ASP A 90 -6.68 -2.93 23.71
N GLY A 91 -6.75 -3.03 22.38
CA GLY A 91 -5.90 -3.91 21.59
C GLY A 91 -5.89 -3.54 20.12
N ALA A 92 -4.94 -4.10 19.36
CA ALA A 92 -4.82 -3.83 17.92
C ALA A 92 -4.46 -5.08 17.14
N ILE A 93 -5.04 -5.21 15.94
CA ILE A 93 -4.65 -6.17 14.91
C ILE A 93 -4.08 -5.37 13.74
N ALA A 94 -2.75 -5.35 13.67
CA ALA A 94 -1.96 -4.64 12.67
C ALA A 94 -1.49 -5.60 11.58
N ALA A 95 -2.35 -5.85 10.58
CA ALA A 95 -2.09 -6.82 9.52
C ALA A 95 -1.13 -6.24 8.47
N SER A 96 0.00 -6.93 8.23
CA SER A 96 1.00 -6.54 7.22
C SER A 96 1.42 -5.06 7.33
N ALA A 97 1.64 -4.59 8.54
CA ALA A 97 1.97 -3.20 8.84
C ALA A 97 3.50 -3.00 8.84
N PRO A 98 4.08 -2.25 7.88
CA PRO A 98 5.52 -2.06 7.78
C PRO A 98 6.04 -0.99 8.77
N ILE A 99 5.82 -1.20 10.07
CA ILE A 99 6.16 -0.22 11.12
C ILE A 99 7.66 0.02 11.32
N TRP A 100 8.51 -0.84 10.77
CA TRP A 100 9.98 -0.74 10.84
C TRP A 100 10.63 -0.35 9.50
N ASN A 101 9.84 0.03 8.49
CA ASN A 101 10.39 0.44 7.19
C ASN A 101 10.73 1.95 7.17
N PHE A 102 11.51 2.41 8.14
CA PHE A 102 11.91 3.82 8.28
C PHE A 102 13.40 3.95 8.57
N GLU A 103 14.00 5.06 8.13
CA GLU A 103 15.37 5.39 8.51
C GLU A 103 15.47 5.61 10.03
N GLY A 104 16.58 5.16 10.62
CA GLY A 104 16.83 5.31 12.06
C GLY A 104 16.34 4.15 12.94
N GLU A 105 15.76 3.10 12.34
CA GLU A 105 15.39 1.86 13.05
C GLU A 105 16.62 1.01 13.42
N ASP A 106 16.46 0.10 14.39
CA ASP A 106 17.45 -0.90 14.79
C ASP A 106 16.81 -2.31 14.77
N PRO A 107 17.20 -3.21 13.86
CA PRO A 107 18.27 -3.06 12.87
C PRO A 107 17.96 -2.00 11.78
N PRO A 108 18.99 -1.42 11.14
CA PRO A 108 18.82 -0.40 10.12
C PRO A 108 17.90 -0.84 8.98
N PHE A 109 17.05 0.09 8.53
CA PHE A 109 16.22 -0.09 7.34
C PHE A 109 17.06 -0.44 6.11
N ASP A 110 16.72 -1.56 5.47
CA ASP A 110 17.26 -1.97 4.18
C ASP A 110 16.34 -1.45 3.06
N PRO A 111 16.75 -0.44 2.26
CA PRO A 111 15.91 0.11 1.18
C PRO A 111 15.64 -0.90 0.06
N THR A 112 16.39 -2.00 0.01
CA THR A 112 16.21 -3.07 -0.99
C THR A 112 15.30 -4.20 -0.53
N SER A 113 14.90 -4.20 0.76
CA SER A 113 14.10 -5.29 1.37
C SER A 113 12.79 -5.55 0.63
N PHE A 114 12.10 -4.50 0.20
CA PHE A 114 10.86 -4.62 -0.58
C PHE A 114 11.09 -5.38 -1.89
N ALA A 115 12.06 -4.94 -2.71
CA ALA A 115 12.39 -5.57 -3.98
C ALA A 115 12.93 -7.01 -3.83
N LYS A 116 13.62 -7.30 -2.72
CA LYS A 116 14.04 -8.67 -2.36
C LYS A 116 12.82 -9.56 -2.11
N GLY A 117 11.80 -9.06 -1.41
CA GLY A 117 10.52 -9.77 -1.22
C GLY A 117 9.84 -10.09 -2.55
N VAL A 118 9.72 -9.10 -3.44
CA VAL A 118 9.14 -9.30 -4.78
C VAL A 118 9.94 -10.33 -5.60
N SER A 119 11.28 -10.28 -5.52
CA SER A 119 12.15 -11.26 -6.18
C SER A 119 12.02 -12.66 -5.59
N TYR A 120 11.76 -12.77 -4.28
CA TYR A 120 11.49 -14.04 -3.61
C TYR A 120 10.18 -14.65 -4.12
N ASP A 121 9.12 -13.87 -4.28
CA ASP A 121 7.84 -14.39 -4.83
C ASP A 121 7.99 -14.90 -6.27
N ALA A 122 8.94 -14.33 -7.03
CA ALA A 122 9.31 -14.80 -8.37
C ALA A 122 10.19 -16.08 -8.37
N SER A 123 10.59 -16.62 -7.21
CA SER A 123 11.39 -17.85 -7.09
C SER A 123 10.53 -19.12 -7.02
N PRO A 124 11.11 -20.32 -7.23
CA PRO A 124 10.46 -21.60 -6.92
C PRO A 124 9.92 -21.68 -5.50
N GLU A 125 10.65 -21.14 -4.53
CA GLU A 125 10.25 -21.08 -3.12
C GLU A 125 9.04 -20.18 -2.89
N GLY A 126 8.91 -19.13 -3.72
CA GLY A 126 7.72 -18.26 -3.82
C GLY A 126 6.57 -18.84 -4.64
N GLY A 127 6.74 -20.02 -5.23
CA GLY A 127 5.73 -20.71 -6.04
C GLY A 127 5.80 -20.42 -7.54
N SER A 128 6.85 -19.77 -8.02
CA SER A 128 7.05 -19.43 -9.43
C SER A 128 7.87 -20.48 -10.20
N ALA A 129 7.84 -20.43 -11.52
CA ALA A 129 8.64 -21.33 -12.36
C ALA A 129 10.16 -21.11 -12.16
N PRO A 130 11.01 -22.15 -12.26
CA PRO A 130 12.46 -22.04 -12.04
C PRO A 130 13.18 -20.96 -12.86
N ALA A 131 12.75 -20.71 -14.10
CA ALA A 131 13.35 -19.73 -14.97
C ALA A 131 12.80 -18.29 -14.80
N CYS A 132 11.84 -18.07 -13.88
CA CYS A 132 11.13 -16.80 -13.75
C CYS A 132 12.09 -15.63 -13.45
N ILE A 133 12.91 -15.75 -12.39
CA ILE A 133 13.88 -14.70 -12.01
C ILE A 133 14.89 -14.43 -13.14
N SER A 134 15.46 -15.48 -13.75
CA SER A 134 16.45 -15.30 -14.82
C SER A 134 15.84 -14.62 -16.04
N ASN A 135 14.62 -14.99 -16.41
CA ASN A 135 13.92 -14.39 -17.53
C ASN A 135 13.52 -12.94 -17.24
N ALA A 136 13.04 -12.64 -16.02
CA ALA A 136 12.73 -11.28 -15.61
C ALA A 136 13.98 -10.38 -15.70
N ARG A 137 15.12 -10.82 -15.12
CA ARG A 137 16.39 -10.08 -15.20
C ARG A 137 16.84 -9.85 -16.63
N ALA A 138 16.78 -10.89 -17.48
CA ALA A 138 17.13 -10.78 -18.89
C ALA A 138 16.19 -9.80 -19.63
N GLY A 139 14.89 -9.83 -19.36
CA GLY A 139 13.90 -8.92 -19.93
C GLY A 139 14.15 -7.46 -19.54
N PHE A 140 14.39 -7.19 -18.25
CA PHE A 140 14.71 -5.83 -17.78
C PHE A 140 16.01 -5.29 -18.35
N LYS A 141 17.01 -6.16 -18.56
CA LYS A 141 18.26 -5.79 -19.25
C LYS A 141 18.02 -5.50 -20.73
N LEU A 142 17.25 -6.34 -21.42
CA LEU A 142 16.91 -6.14 -22.82
C LEU A 142 16.18 -4.81 -23.04
N MET A 143 15.24 -4.46 -22.16
CA MET A 143 14.54 -3.17 -22.22
C MET A 143 15.51 -1.98 -22.13
N GLU A 144 16.51 -2.06 -21.26
CA GLU A 144 17.54 -1.04 -21.12
C GLU A 144 18.46 -0.93 -22.34
N ASP A 145 18.92 -2.09 -22.85
CA ASP A 145 19.80 -2.16 -24.01
C ASP A 145 19.08 -1.61 -25.25
N MET A 146 17.83 -2.01 -25.51
CA MET A 146 16.98 -1.49 -26.59
C MET A 146 16.70 0.02 -26.42
N GLY A 147 16.57 0.48 -25.18
CA GLY A 147 16.33 1.89 -24.86
C GLY A 147 17.43 2.84 -25.32
N SER A 148 18.62 2.33 -25.62
CA SER A 148 19.78 3.14 -25.95
C SER A 148 19.79 3.69 -27.38
N THR A 149 18.97 3.15 -28.29
CA THR A 149 18.88 3.60 -29.69
C THR A 149 17.46 4.07 -30.04
N VAL A 150 17.33 4.87 -31.11
CA VAL A 150 16.02 5.36 -31.57
C VAL A 150 15.17 4.19 -32.07
N GLU A 151 15.78 3.30 -32.84
CA GLU A 151 15.17 2.10 -33.42
C GLU A 151 14.76 1.12 -32.31
N GLY A 152 15.64 0.87 -31.34
CA GLY A 152 15.34 -0.04 -30.23
C GLY A 152 14.20 0.47 -29.34
N ARG A 153 14.06 1.78 -29.15
CA ARG A 153 12.89 2.36 -28.46
C ARG A 153 11.59 2.18 -29.27
N ALA A 154 11.65 2.30 -30.60
CA ALA A 154 10.49 2.03 -31.45
C ALA A 154 10.08 0.55 -31.38
N ASP A 155 11.05 -0.37 -31.42
CA ASP A 155 10.82 -1.80 -31.29
C ASP A 155 10.26 -2.18 -29.91
N LEU A 156 10.77 -1.55 -28.84
CA LEU A 156 10.27 -1.76 -27.49
C LEU A 156 8.81 -1.30 -27.36
N LYS A 157 8.48 -0.13 -27.92
CA LYS A 157 7.11 0.41 -27.96
C LYS A 157 6.15 -0.55 -28.68
N ALA A 158 6.58 -1.09 -29.82
CA ALA A 158 5.79 -2.05 -30.59
C ALA A 158 5.62 -3.39 -29.86
N SER A 159 6.72 -3.93 -29.31
CA SER A 159 6.73 -5.23 -28.62
C SER A 159 5.86 -5.23 -27.36
N MET A 160 5.90 -4.14 -26.60
CA MET A 160 5.09 -3.95 -25.38
C MET A 160 3.68 -3.43 -25.67
N ARG A 161 3.34 -3.22 -26.95
CA ARG A 161 2.03 -2.73 -27.42
C ARG A 161 1.59 -1.46 -26.71
N LEU A 162 2.53 -0.54 -26.48
CA LEU A 162 2.22 0.71 -25.80
C LEU A 162 1.32 1.58 -26.66
N CYS A 163 0.54 2.44 -26.00
CA CYS A 163 -0.31 3.41 -26.68
C CYS A 163 0.50 4.25 -27.68
N PRO A 164 -0.10 4.71 -28.80
CA PRO A 164 0.57 5.62 -29.72
C PRO A 164 1.12 6.89 -29.05
N SER A 165 0.46 7.36 -28.00
CA SER A 165 0.86 8.51 -27.18
C SER A 165 1.91 8.22 -26.11
N ALA A 166 2.40 6.99 -25.97
CA ALA A 166 3.42 6.68 -24.98
C ALA A 166 4.75 7.32 -25.39
N ASP A 167 5.29 8.15 -24.49
CA ASP A 167 6.58 8.80 -24.64
C ASP A 167 7.68 7.79 -24.33
N LEU A 168 8.38 7.34 -25.37
CA LEU A 168 9.53 6.45 -25.27
C LEU A 168 10.67 7.00 -26.14
N PHE A 169 10.93 8.30 -26.05
CA PHE A 169 11.81 9.00 -26.98
C PHE A 169 13.22 9.20 -26.43
N SER A 170 13.38 9.12 -25.11
CA SER A 170 14.66 9.27 -24.40
C SER A 170 14.99 8.04 -23.54
N LYS A 171 16.24 7.98 -23.05
CA LYS A 171 16.64 6.98 -22.06
C LYS A 171 15.86 7.13 -20.75
N ASP A 172 15.59 8.36 -20.32
CA ASP A 172 14.83 8.63 -19.09
C ASP A 172 13.40 8.09 -19.20
N ASN A 173 12.76 8.24 -20.37
CA ASN A 173 11.46 7.64 -20.61
C ASN A 173 11.49 6.10 -20.50
N VAL A 174 12.57 5.47 -20.96
CA VAL A 174 12.74 4.01 -20.84
C VAL A 174 12.96 3.61 -19.38
N THR A 175 13.68 4.40 -18.59
CA THR A 175 13.82 4.16 -17.14
C THR A 175 12.46 4.21 -16.45
N SER A 176 11.67 5.26 -16.66
CA SER A 176 10.31 5.35 -16.10
C SER A 176 9.40 4.23 -16.59
N PHE A 177 9.54 3.80 -17.84
CA PHE A 177 8.82 2.65 -18.35
C PHE A 177 9.22 1.34 -17.65
N ARG A 178 10.52 1.12 -17.41
CA ARG A 178 11.01 -0.05 -16.64
C ARG A 178 10.47 -0.03 -15.21
N GLU A 179 10.45 1.13 -14.56
CA GLU A 179 9.85 1.28 -13.22
C GLU A 179 8.35 0.95 -13.24
N TRP A 180 7.61 1.41 -14.26
CA TRP A 180 6.20 1.05 -14.43
C TRP A 180 6.00 -0.46 -14.63
N VAL A 181 6.86 -1.12 -15.42
CA VAL A 181 6.84 -2.59 -15.57
C VAL A 181 7.18 -3.28 -14.25
N ALA A 182 8.14 -2.77 -13.48
CA ALA A 182 8.47 -3.29 -12.14
C ALA A 182 7.28 -3.19 -11.18
N GLY A 183 6.51 -2.09 -11.23
CA GLY A 183 5.29 -1.94 -10.43
C GLY A 183 4.22 -3.03 -10.68
N ALA A 184 4.22 -3.66 -11.86
CA ALA A 184 3.37 -4.82 -12.11
C ALA A 184 3.82 -6.06 -11.33
N TRP A 185 5.14 -6.26 -11.18
CA TRP A 185 5.69 -7.33 -10.32
C TRP A 185 5.38 -7.08 -8.85
N ASP A 186 5.52 -5.84 -8.39
CA ASP A 186 5.17 -5.45 -7.02
C ASP A 186 3.70 -5.75 -6.72
N SER A 187 2.82 -5.38 -7.67
CA SER A 187 1.39 -5.66 -7.59
C SER A 187 1.14 -7.17 -7.50
N MET A 188 1.67 -7.96 -8.43
CA MET A 188 1.49 -9.42 -8.42
C MET A 188 1.98 -10.07 -7.13
N ALA A 189 3.12 -9.65 -6.60
CA ALA A 189 3.65 -10.12 -5.32
C ALA A 189 2.68 -9.80 -4.16
N MET A 190 2.22 -8.55 -4.06
CA MET A 190 1.28 -8.13 -3.02
C MET A 190 -0.09 -8.85 -3.08
N GLY A 191 -0.51 -9.27 -4.27
CA GLY A 191 -1.78 -9.97 -4.49
C GLY A 191 -1.65 -11.45 -4.83
N ASN A 192 -0.57 -12.11 -4.39
CA ASN A 192 -0.32 -13.53 -4.59
C ASN A 192 -1.23 -14.41 -3.71
N PHE A 193 -2.54 -14.29 -3.90
CA PHE A 193 -3.54 -15.04 -3.16
C PHE A 193 -3.71 -16.46 -3.72
N PRO A 194 -4.00 -17.47 -2.87
CA PRO A 194 -4.22 -18.85 -3.31
C PRO A 194 -5.59 -19.08 -3.99
N PHE A 195 -6.30 -18.01 -4.33
CA PHE A 195 -7.60 -18.02 -5.00
C PHE A 195 -7.75 -16.75 -5.86
N LYS A 196 -8.67 -16.79 -6.82
CA LYS A 196 -8.96 -15.63 -7.69
C LYS A 196 -9.46 -14.45 -6.86
N SER A 197 -8.86 -13.28 -7.06
CA SER A 197 -9.31 -12.02 -6.45
C SER A 197 -9.57 -10.95 -7.52
N GLY A 198 -10.41 -9.96 -7.19
CA GLY A 198 -10.63 -8.78 -8.02
C GLY A 198 -9.54 -7.71 -7.88
N LEU A 199 -8.43 -7.99 -7.19
CA LEU A 199 -7.41 -6.97 -6.90
C LEU A 199 -6.78 -6.37 -8.18
N PHE A 200 -6.63 -7.17 -9.24
CA PHE A 200 -6.01 -6.75 -10.50
C PHE A 200 -6.97 -6.69 -11.68
N CYS A 201 -8.23 -7.08 -11.49
CA CYS A 201 -9.25 -7.02 -12.53
C CYS A 201 -10.34 -6.05 -12.08
N ARG A 202 -10.51 -4.94 -12.82
CA ARG A 202 -11.79 -4.24 -12.81
C ARG A 202 -12.78 -5.14 -13.55
N GLU A 203 -13.73 -5.72 -12.83
CA GLU A 203 -14.98 -6.22 -13.43
C GLU A 203 -15.85 -5.03 -13.88
#